data_AF-A0A2V2WBW2-F1
#
_entry.id   AF-A0A2V2WBW2-F1
#
_cell.length_a   1.000
_cell.length_b   1.000
_cell.length_c   1.000
_cell.angle_alpha   90.00
_cell.angle_beta   90.00
_cell.angle_gamma   90.00
#
_symmetry.space_group_name_H-M   'P 1'
#
loop_
_entity.id
_entity.type
_entity.pdbx_description
1 polymer ?
#
loop_
_entity_poly.entity_id
_entity_poly.type
_entity_poly.pdbx_seq_one_letter_code
_entity_poly.pdbx_strand_id
1 'polypeptide(L)'
;MNELPHDDPFLDAQSTARQQLFSRRFSDVCKGFIWCLRNVSNYFHHGQRRAVCSGTFNLMGFQWDLRIQAPDAMARDGTNASQTEHSGEDESVGLFLYPVGHTQRLDFRVSVFSAVCWAEWEVSGWTASFAGKGWGIYPLLPRRELMQRDRLASDDMLKICLAPTSGVY
;
A
#
# COMPACT_ATOMS: atom_id res chain seq x y z
N MET A 1 40.68 24.69 31.84
CA MET A 1 40.31 24.77 30.42
C MET A 1 39.05 23.93 30.31
N ASN A 2 37.87 24.56 30.40
CA ASN A 2 36.59 23.84 30.37
C ASN A 2 36.20 23.65 28.91
N GLU A 3 36.31 22.43 28.41
CA GLU A 3 35.71 22.06 27.13
C GLU A 3 34.19 22.15 27.28
N LEU A 4 33.58 23.04 26.50
CA LEU A 4 32.13 23.09 26.35
C LEU A 4 31.68 21.78 25.68
N PRO A 5 30.58 21.15 26.13
CA PRO A 5 30.02 20.00 25.44
C PRO A 5 29.64 20.46 24.03
N HIS A 6 30.20 19.78 23.03
CA HIS A 6 29.87 19.97 21.64
C HIS A 6 28.55 19.24 21.38
N ASP A 7 27.45 19.83 21.85
CA ASP A 7 26.11 19.39 21.50
C ASP A 7 25.93 19.67 20.01
N ASP A 8 26.07 18.63 19.18
CA ASP A 8 25.82 18.72 17.74
C ASP A 8 24.31 18.60 17.50
N PRO A 9 23.59 19.72 17.26
CA PRO A 9 22.14 19.70 17.13
C PRO A 9 21.66 18.91 15.90
N PHE A 10 22.55 18.62 14.94
CA PHE A 10 22.21 17.85 13.74
C PHE A 10 22.13 16.35 14.03
N LEU A 11 22.97 15.81 14.92
CA LEU A 11 22.89 14.42 15.36
C LEU A 11 21.62 14.17 16.18
N ASP A 12 21.24 15.13 17.03
CA ASP A 12 20.03 15.06 17.84
C ASP A 12 18.74 15.24 17.01
N ALA A 13 18.76 16.11 16.01
CA ALA A 13 17.64 16.25 15.08
C ALA A 13 17.44 14.98 14.24
N GLN A 14 18.53 14.34 13.79
CA GLN A 14 18.47 13.10 13.01
C GLN A 14 18.00 11.91 13.86
N SER A 15 18.45 11.82 15.12
CA SER A 15 18.02 10.77 16.05
C SER A 15 16.52 10.92 16.38
N THR A 16 16.07 12.15 16.63
CA THR A 16 14.67 12.49 16.90
C THR A 16 13.77 12.18 15.71
N ALA A 17 14.17 12.58 14.50
CA ALA A 17 13.41 12.31 13.28
C ALA A 17 13.28 10.79 13.01
N ARG A 18 14.35 10.02 13.23
CA ARG A 18 14.32 8.55 13.11
C ARG A 18 13.41 7.91 14.15
N GLN A 19 13.44 8.39 15.39
CA GLN A 19 12.58 7.88 16.46
C GLN A 19 11.10 8.19 16.19
N GLN A 20 10.79 9.40 15.71
CA GLN A 20 9.43 9.77 15.31
C GLN A 20 8.93 8.92 14.15
N LEU A 21 9.76 8.69 13.13
CA LEU A 21 9.43 7.83 12.00
C LEU A 21 9.18 6.38 12.43
N PHE A 22 10.03 5.84 13.30
CA PHE A 22 9.85 4.50 13.85
C PHE A 22 8.53 4.41 14.63
N SER A 23 8.28 5.36 15.51
CA SER A 23 7.06 5.39 16.34
C SER A 23 5.80 5.49 15.48
N ARG A 24 5.84 6.27 14.40
CA ARG A 24 4.74 6.36 13.44
C ARG A 24 4.53 5.02 12.72
N ARG A 25 5.57 4.42 12.16
CA ARG A 25 5.48 3.12 11.46
C ARG A 25 4.98 2.01 12.37
N PHE A 26 5.46 1.98 13.60
CA PHE A 26 4.98 1.05 14.61
C PHE A 26 3.50 1.28 14.93
N SER A 27 3.08 2.53 15.13
CA SER A 27 1.67 2.88 15.31
C SER A 27 0.81 2.48 14.11
N ASP A 28 1.30 2.69 12.88
CA ASP A 28 0.62 2.31 11.64
C ASP A 28 0.40 0.79 11.60
N VAL A 29 1.42 -0.02 11.92
CA VAL A 29 1.33 -1.48 12.01
C VAL A 29 0.37 -1.93 13.11
N CYS A 30 0.36 -1.27 14.27
CA CYS A 30 -0.50 -1.65 15.39
C CYS A 30 -1.98 -1.31 15.17
N LYS A 31 -2.28 -0.22 14.45
CA LYS A 31 -3.66 0.28 14.25
C LYS A 31 -4.23 -0.08 12.89
N GLY A 32 -3.37 -0.34 11.92
CA GLY A 32 -3.74 -0.63 10.54
C GLY A 32 -4.11 -2.08 10.30
N PHE A 33 -4.52 -2.34 9.07
CA PHE A 33 -4.71 -3.68 8.54
C PHE A 33 -3.42 -4.16 7.87
N ILE A 34 -2.95 -5.35 8.23
CA ILE A 34 -1.77 -5.98 7.63
C ILE A 34 -2.23 -7.11 6.71
N TRP A 35 -1.90 -6.98 5.43
CA TRP A 35 -2.08 -8.01 4.42
C TRP A 35 -0.74 -8.66 4.07
N CYS A 36 -0.63 -9.95 4.36
CA CYS A 36 0.51 -10.77 3.97
C CYS A 36 0.13 -11.62 2.76
N LEU A 37 0.55 -11.20 1.57
CA LEU A 37 0.36 -11.95 0.34
C LEU A 37 1.53 -12.92 0.15
N ARG A 38 1.25 -14.23 0.19
CA ARG A 38 2.25 -15.28 -0.04
C ARG A 38 2.24 -15.73 -1.49
N ASN A 39 3.35 -16.28 -1.96
CA ASN A 39 3.52 -16.76 -3.33
C ASN A 39 3.27 -15.66 -4.37
N VAL A 40 3.83 -14.46 -4.15
CA VAL A 40 3.52 -13.26 -4.96
C VAL A 40 3.84 -13.41 -6.45
N SER A 41 4.79 -14.28 -6.78
CA SER A 41 5.08 -14.71 -8.14
C SER A 41 3.85 -15.22 -8.91
N ASN A 42 2.89 -15.86 -8.22
CA ASN A 42 1.64 -16.35 -8.83
C ASN A 42 0.62 -15.24 -9.11
N TYR A 43 0.80 -14.06 -8.53
CA TYR A 43 -0.16 -12.95 -8.61
C TYR A 43 0.31 -11.83 -9.52
N PHE A 44 1.62 -11.64 -9.69
CA PHE A 44 2.16 -10.50 -10.42
C PHE A 44 2.94 -10.88 -11.69
N HIS A 45 2.92 -12.16 -12.09
CA HIS A 45 3.45 -12.55 -13.40
C HIS A 45 2.70 -11.86 -14.56
N HIS A 46 3.37 -11.72 -15.70
CA HIS A 46 2.87 -10.99 -16.89
C HIS A 46 1.52 -11.48 -17.45
N GLY A 47 1.11 -12.72 -17.15
CA GLY A 47 -0.16 -13.30 -17.61
C GLY A 47 -1.35 -13.06 -16.68
N GLN A 48 -1.13 -12.58 -15.45
CA GLN A 48 -2.21 -12.36 -14.48
C GLN A 48 -2.89 -11.01 -14.72
N ARG A 49 -4.18 -11.05 -15.05
CA ARG A 49 -5.01 -9.86 -15.33
C ARG A 49 -6.09 -9.59 -14.29
N ARG A 50 -6.22 -10.47 -13.30
CA ARG A 50 -7.24 -10.34 -12.25
C ARG A 50 -6.72 -9.45 -11.13
N ALA A 51 -7.64 -8.70 -10.53
CA ALA A 51 -7.38 -8.02 -9.27
C ALA A 51 -7.00 -9.05 -8.19
N VAL A 52 -5.95 -8.74 -7.44
CA VAL A 52 -5.53 -9.48 -6.25
C VAL A 52 -6.21 -8.84 -5.07
N CYS A 53 -7.11 -9.56 -4.41
CA CYS A 53 -7.91 -9.03 -3.29
C CYS A 53 -7.35 -9.53 -1.95
N SER A 54 -7.37 -8.67 -0.94
CA SER A 54 -7.08 -9.07 0.44
C SER A 54 -8.17 -9.94 1.06
N GLY A 55 -9.37 -9.91 0.47
CA GLY A 55 -10.58 -10.31 1.17
C GLY A 55 -11.07 -9.18 2.08
N THR A 56 -12.26 -9.36 2.65
CA THR A 56 -12.88 -8.33 3.49
C THR A 56 -12.23 -8.27 4.87
N PHE A 57 -11.95 -7.08 5.37
CA PHE A 57 -11.43 -6.84 6.72
C PHE A 57 -12.16 -5.68 7.39
N ASN A 58 -12.17 -5.67 8.72
CA ASN A 58 -12.73 -4.55 9.49
C ASN A 58 -11.64 -3.53 9.80
N LEU A 59 -11.91 -2.26 9.53
CA LEU A 59 -11.05 -1.14 9.91
C LEU A 59 -11.94 0.05 10.26
N MET A 60 -11.66 0.67 11.42
CA MET A 60 -12.42 1.81 11.94
C MET A 60 -13.94 1.55 12.05
N GLY A 61 -14.34 0.30 12.31
CA GLY A 61 -15.74 -0.11 12.47
C GLY A 61 -16.49 -0.41 11.17
N PHE A 62 -15.83 -0.38 10.02
CA PHE A 62 -16.42 -0.64 8.70
C PHE A 62 -15.69 -1.77 7.96
N GLN A 63 -16.38 -2.42 7.02
CA GLN A 63 -15.81 -3.51 6.21
C GLN A 63 -15.21 -3.00 4.92
N TRP A 64 -13.94 -3.31 4.68
CA TRP A 64 -13.21 -2.87 3.50
C TRP A 64 -12.60 -4.05 2.75
N ASP A 65 -12.24 -3.84 1.49
CA ASP A 65 -11.50 -4.80 0.66
C ASP A 65 -10.36 -4.05 -0.06
N LEU A 66 -9.13 -4.53 0.09
CA LEU A 66 -7.95 -3.94 -0.51
C LEU A 66 -7.59 -4.73 -1.77
N ARG A 67 -7.42 -4.03 -2.89
CA ARG A 67 -7.15 -4.66 -4.19
C ARG A 67 -5.90 -4.10 -4.82
N ILE A 68 -5.07 -4.99 -5.34
CA ILE A 68 -3.99 -4.64 -6.28
C ILE A 68 -4.44 -5.04 -7.67
N GLN A 69 -4.45 -4.10 -8.60
CA GLN A 69 -4.91 -4.35 -9.96
C GLN A 69 -4.26 -3.41 -10.98
N ALA A 70 -4.08 -3.89 -12.20
CA ALA A 70 -3.72 -3.05 -13.34
C ALA A 70 -4.93 -2.18 -13.76
N PRO A 71 -4.73 -1.07 -14.48
CA PRO A 71 -5.82 -0.16 -14.92
C PRO A 71 -6.90 -0.86 -15.74
N ASP A 72 -6.51 -1.89 -16.49
CA ASP A 72 -7.32 -2.67 -17.41
C ASP A 72 -7.90 -3.94 -16.78
N ALA A 73 -7.68 -4.16 -15.47
CA ALA A 73 -8.16 -5.36 -14.79
C ALA A 73 -9.69 -5.37 -14.76
N MET A 74 -10.29 -6.21 -15.62
CA MET A 74 -11.75 -6.36 -15.73
C MET A 74 -12.36 -6.85 -14.41
N ALA A 75 -13.39 -6.13 -13.94
CA ALA A 75 -14.18 -6.50 -12.78
C ALA A 75 -15.13 -7.67 -13.13
N ARG A 76 -14.61 -8.90 -13.15
CA ARG A 76 -15.32 -10.20 -13.13
C ARG A 76 -16.44 -10.47 -14.16
N ASP A 77 -16.86 -9.52 -15.00
CA ASP A 77 -17.88 -9.73 -16.02
C ASP A 77 -17.64 -8.87 -17.27
N GLY A 78 -17.55 -9.53 -18.43
CA GLY A 78 -17.91 -8.95 -19.73
C GLY A 78 -16.89 -8.14 -20.54
N THR A 79 -16.42 -8.80 -21.61
CA THR A 79 -16.23 -8.27 -22.99
C THR A 79 -15.04 -7.36 -23.35
N ASN A 80 -14.23 -7.90 -24.28
CA ASN A 80 -13.35 -7.30 -25.28
C ASN A 80 -12.23 -6.36 -24.80
N ALA A 81 -11.07 -6.99 -24.56
CA ALA A 81 -9.79 -6.31 -24.45
C ALA A 81 -9.48 -5.56 -25.75
N SER A 82 -9.44 -4.22 -25.67
CA SER A 82 -8.60 -3.43 -26.56
C SER A 82 -7.15 -3.92 -26.38
N GLN A 83 -6.50 -4.28 -27.47
CA GLN A 83 -5.08 -4.64 -27.52
C GLN A 83 -4.24 -3.40 -27.19
N THR A 84 -4.10 -3.12 -25.90
CA THR A 84 -3.10 -2.20 -25.41
C THR A 84 -1.80 -2.99 -25.35
N GLU A 85 -0.72 -2.49 -25.95
CA GLU A 85 0.59 -3.13 -25.85
C GLU A 85 1.00 -3.14 -24.36
N HIS A 86 0.89 -4.29 -23.72
CA HIS A 86 1.20 -4.43 -22.30
C HIS A 86 2.70 -4.59 -22.12
N SER A 87 3.30 -3.75 -21.27
CA SER A 87 4.74 -3.81 -20.92
C SER A 87 5.13 -5.00 -20.03
N GLY A 88 4.33 -6.07 -20.01
CA GLY A 88 4.60 -7.28 -19.22
C GLY A 88 4.77 -6.99 -17.73
N GLU A 89 5.92 -7.33 -17.17
CA GLU A 89 6.25 -7.13 -15.74
C GLU A 89 6.63 -5.68 -15.39
N ASP A 90 6.82 -4.83 -16.40
CA ASP A 90 7.09 -3.40 -16.24
C ASP A 90 5.80 -2.58 -16.12
N GLU A 91 4.66 -3.22 -16.38
CA GLU A 91 3.35 -2.63 -16.18
C GLU A 91 3.16 -2.26 -14.70
N SER A 92 2.77 -1.01 -14.46
CA SER A 92 2.44 -0.54 -13.12
C SER A 92 1.07 -1.04 -12.71
N VAL A 93 0.96 -1.48 -11.46
CA VAL A 93 -0.32 -1.77 -10.82
C VAL A 93 -0.72 -0.62 -9.91
N GLY A 94 -2.01 -0.52 -9.60
CA GLY A 94 -2.55 0.34 -8.55
C GLY A 94 -2.98 -0.47 -7.34
N LEU A 95 -3.12 0.21 -6.21
CA LEU A 95 -3.66 -0.35 -4.98
C LEU A 95 -4.80 0.52 -4.48
N PHE A 96 -5.97 -0.09 -4.27
CA PHE A 96 -7.22 0.59 -4.02
C PHE A 96 -7.97 -0.03 -2.86
N LEU A 97 -8.46 0.82 -1.96
CA LEU A 97 -9.36 0.46 -0.87
C LEU A 97 -10.81 0.60 -1.36
N TYR A 98 -11.59 -0.46 -1.21
CA TYR A 98 -13.01 -0.48 -1.55
C TYR A 98 -13.85 -0.59 -0.28
N PRO A 99 -14.90 0.24 -0.14
CA PRO A 99 -15.90 0.04 0.91
C PRO A 99 -16.79 -1.16 0.58
N VAL A 100 -17.15 -1.96 1.59
CA VAL A 100 -17.98 -3.17 1.42
C VAL A 100 -19.34 -2.92 2.07
N GLY A 101 -20.35 -2.69 1.23
CA GLY A 101 -21.72 -2.46 1.71
C GLY A 101 -21.95 -1.09 2.36
N HIS A 102 -21.05 -0.13 2.17
CA HIS A 102 -21.20 1.25 2.66
C HIS A 102 -20.58 2.27 1.70
N THR A 103 -20.80 3.55 1.99
CA THR A 103 -20.29 4.68 1.19
C THR A 103 -19.25 5.52 1.93
N GLN A 104 -18.88 5.09 3.14
CA GLN A 104 -17.87 5.76 3.94
C GLN A 104 -16.50 5.82 3.24
N ARG A 105 -15.73 6.85 3.58
CA ARG A 105 -14.41 7.13 3.03
C ARG A 105 -13.39 7.25 4.15
N LEU A 106 -12.13 7.08 3.80
CA LEU A 106 -11.02 7.06 4.75
C LEU A 106 -9.76 7.55 4.05
N ASP A 107 -9.03 8.49 4.65
CA ASP A 107 -7.65 8.76 4.25
C ASP A 107 -6.74 7.75 4.96
N PHE A 108 -5.73 7.28 4.23
CA PHE A 108 -4.88 6.20 4.72
C PHE A 108 -3.45 6.32 4.19
N ARG A 109 -2.53 5.68 4.91
CA ARG A 109 -1.16 5.43 4.47
C ARG A 109 -1.01 3.96 4.13
N VAL A 110 -0.40 3.70 2.98
CA VAL A 110 0.00 2.37 2.56
C VAL A 110 1.50 2.25 2.79
N SER A 111 1.91 1.17 3.47
CA SER A 111 3.31 0.80 3.61
C SER A 111 3.52 -0.59 3.02
N VAL A 112 4.48 -0.74 2.12
CA VAL A 112 4.96 -2.05 1.65
C VAL A 112 6.35 -2.25 2.22
N PHE A 113 6.55 -3.32 2.97
CA PHE A 113 7.77 -3.45 3.77
C PHE A 113 8.27 -4.88 3.96
N SER A 114 9.58 -4.98 4.20
CA SER A 114 10.33 -6.19 4.53
C SER A 114 11.34 -5.86 5.63
N ALA A 115 12.25 -6.79 5.93
CA ALA A 115 13.35 -6.54 6.86
C ALA A 115 14.35 -5.49 6.33
N VAL A 116 14.42 -5.29 5.01
CA VAL A 116 15.45 -4.47 4.35
C VAL A 116 14.90 -3.23 3.64
N CYS A 117 13.58 -3.17 3.42
CA CYS A 117 12.96 -2.08 2.67
C CYS A 117 11.64 -1.66 3.31
N TRP A 118 11.33 -0.37 3.24
CA TRP A 118 10.06 0.20 3.67
C TRP A 118 9.67 1.33 2.72
N ALA A 119 8.66 1.10 1.89
CA ALA A 119 8.12 2.05 0.94
C ALA A 119 6.72 2.51 1.38
N GLU A 120 6.43 3.80 1.26
CA GLU A 120 5.21 4.42 1.83
C GLU A 120 4.56 5.38 0.85
N TRP A 121 3.23 5.40 0.87
CA TRP A 121 2.40 6.31 0.10
C TRP A 121 1.26 6.80 0.97
N GLU A 122 1.00 8.10 0.93
CA GLU A 122 -0.16 8.69 1.59
C GLU A 122 -1.28 8.89 0.58
N VAL A 123 -2.48 8.47 0.96
CA VAL A 123 -3.70 8.56 0.16
C VAL A 123 -4.69 9.43 0.91
N SER A 124 -4.97 10.59 0.34
CA SER A 124 -5.88 11.55 0.95
C SER A 124 -6.84 12.13 -0.09
N GLY A 125 -7.84 12.86 0.39
CA GLY A 125 -8.75 13.61 -0.48
C GLY A 125 -9.75 12.71 -1.21
N TRP A 126 -10.19 11.61 -0.59
CA TRP A 126 -11.25 10.77 -1.14
C TRP A 126 -12.55 11.58 -1.24
N THR A 127 -12.82 12.07 -2.46
CA THR A 127 -13.95 12.98 -2.69
C THR A 127 -15.29 12.24 -2.66
N ALA A 128 -16.37 12.94 -2.30
CA ALA A 128 -17.70 12.35 -2.14
C ALA A 128 -18.28 11.78 -3.45
N SER A 129 -17.81 12.24 -4.62
CA SER A 129 -18.21 11.71 -5.93
C SER A 129 -17.72 10.27 -6.18
N PHE A 130 -16.76 9.80 -5.37
CA PHE A 130 -16.26 8.43 -5.35
C PHE A 130 -16.69 7.67 -4.10
N ALA A 131 -17.68 8.18 -3.35
CA ALA A 131 -18.27 7.43 -2.24
C ALA A 131 -18.85 6.09 -2.73
N GLY A 132 -18.55 5.01 -2.00
CA GLY A 132 -18.94 3.65 -2.40
C GLY A 132 -18.09 3.04 -3.53
N LYS A 133 -17.08 3.75 -4.06
CA LYS A 133 -16.17 3.25 -5.11
C LYS A 133 -14.79 2.95 -4.53
N GLY A 134 -13.88 2.39 -5.32
CA GLY A 134 -12.49 2.23 -4.88
C GLY A 134 -11.72 3.55 -4.92
N TRP A 135 -10.85 3.77 -3.94
CA TRP A 135 -9.92 4.91 -3.90
C TRP A 135 -8.52 4.44 -3.51
N GLY A 136 -7.48 5.06 -4.08
CA GLY A 136 -6.14 4.55 -3.89
C GLY A 136 -5.08 5.20 -4.76
N ILE A 137 -4.02 4.44 -5.00
CA ILE A 137 -2.79 4.91 -5.65
C ILE A 137 -2.68 4.24 -7.00
N TYR A 138 -2.49 5.05 -8.04
CA TYR A 138 -2.04 4.58 -9.33
C TYR A 138 -1.16 5.65 -10.00
N PRO A 139 0.03 5.30 -10.55
CA PRO A 139 0.69 4.00 -10.40
C PRO A 139 1.25 3.80 -8.98
N LEU A 140 1.17 2.57 -8.45
CA LEU A 140 1.85 2.20 -7.19
C LEU A 140 3.30 1.79 -7.49
N LEU A 141 3.47 0.64 -8.14
CA LEU A 141 4.77 0.05 -8.48
C LEU A 141 4.61 -0.86 -9.73
N PRO A 142 5.69 -1.06 -10.51
CA PRO A 142 5.76 -2.13 -11.50
C PRO A 142 5.57 -3.51 -10.87
N ARG A 143 4.93 -4.44 -11.59
CA ARG A 143 4.74 -5.83 -11.14
C ARG A 143 6.05 -6.50 -10.70
N ARG A 144 7.14 -6.29 -11.44
CA ARG A 144 8.47 -6.83 -11.11
C ARG A 144 8.94 -6.42 -9.71
N GLU A 145 8.66 -5.19 -9.27
CA GLU A 145 9.10 -4.72 -7.95
C GLU A 145 8.34 -5.40 -6.82
N LEU A 146 7.07 -5.76 -7.06
CA LEU A 146 6.24 -6.53 -6.12
C LEU A 146 6.63 -8.01 -6.04
N MET A 147 7.48 -8.49 -6.96
CA MET A 147 8.04 -9.85 -6.97
C MET A 147 9.52 -9.89 -6.58
N GLN A 148 10.15 -8.72 -6.36
CA GLN A 148 11.57 -8.63 -6.09
C GLN A 148 11.91 -9.17 -4.69
N ARG A 149 12.43 -10.41 -4.64
CA ARG A 149 12.62 -11.19 -3.41
C ARG A 149 13.72 -10.69 -2.48
N ASP A 150 14.71 -10.02 -3.03
CA ASP A 150 15.80 -9.37 -2.29
C ASP A 150 15.38 -8.00 -1.72
N ARG A 151 14.14 -7.55 -1.97
CA ARG A 151 13.66 -6.24 -1.55
C ARG A 151 12.29 -6.28 -0.88
N LEU A 152 11.20 -6.16 -1.64
CA LEU A 152 9.84 -6.03 -1.09
C LEU A 152 9.17 -7.40 -0.86
N ALA A 153 9.48 -8.40 -1.69
CA ALA A 153 8.86 -9.72 -1.69
C ALA A 153 9.70 -10.80 -0.98
N SER A 154 10.22 -10.48 0.22
CA SER A 154 11.05 -11.40 1.01
C SER A 154 10.36 -12.76 1.18
N ASP A 155 11.08 -13.85 0.88
CA ASP A 155 10.55 -15.22 0.91
C ASP A 155 9.26 -15.43 0.08
N ASP A 156 9.16 -14.73 -1.06
CA ASP A 156 7.97 -14.73 -1.93
C ASP A 156 6.70 -14.23 -1.21
N MET A 157 6.89 -13.43 -0.15
CA MET A 157 5.82 -12.80 0.63
C MET A 157 5.94 -11.28 0.57
N LEU A 158 4.83 -10.63 0.24
CA LEU A 158 4.68 -9.18 0.28
C LEU A 158 3.83 -8.80 1.49
N LYS A 159 4.35 -7.91 2.34
CA LYS A 159 3.62 -7.36 3.48
C LYS A 159 3.18 -5.94 3.17
N ILE A 160 1.89 -5.71 3.32
CA ILE A 160 1.26 -4.42 3.07
C ILE A 160 0.52 -4.02 4.33
N CYS A 161 0.81 -2.83 4.86
CA CYS A 161 0.04 -2.23 5.93
C CYS A 161 -0.78 -1.08 5.37
N LEU A 162 -2.08 -1.07 5.65
CA LEU A 162 -2.97 0.06 5.43
C LEU A 162 -3.35 0.66 6.78
N ALA A 163 -2.88 1.87 7.07
CA ALA A 163 -3.10 2.55 8.33
C ALA A 163 -3.98 3.80 8.12
N PRO A 164 -5.02 4.01 8.95
CA PRO A 164 -5.86 5.20 8.84
C PRO A 164 -5.06 6.45 9.21
N THR A 165 -5.14 7.50 8.39
CA THR A 165 -4.57 8.83 8.68
C THR A 165 -5.63 9.86 9.07
N SER A 166 -6.91 9.53 8.88
CA SER A 166 -8.06 10.31 9.31
C SER A 166 -9.09 9.45 10.05
N GLY A 167 -10.13 10.11 10.58
CA GLY A 167 -11.40 9.43 10.87
C GLY A 167 -12.12 9.00 9.58
N VAL A 168 -13.23 8.28 9.73
CA VAL A 168 -14.10 7.90 8.62
C VAL A 168 -15.09 9.04 8.32
N TYR A 169 -15.34 9.34 7.03
CA TYR A 169 -16.14 10.51 6.60
C TYR A 169 -16.89 10.33 5.27
#